data_AF-A0A0E0HE26-F1
#
_entry.id   AF-A0A0E0HE26-F1
#
_cell.length_a   1.000
_cell.length_b   1.000
_cell.length_c   1.000
_cell.angle_alpha   90.00
_cell.angle_beta   90.00
_cell.angle_gamma   90.00
#
_symmetry.space_group_name_H-M   'P 1'
#
loop_
_entity.id
_entity.type
_entity.pdbx_description
1 polymer ?
#
loop_
_entity_poly.entity_id
_entity_poly.type
_entity_poly.pdbx_seq_one_letter_code
_entity_poly.pdbx_strand_id
1 'polypeptide(L)'
;MELPRMASRRLPLPLVAQLVVLLGLACGLRSSSSAAAAASGLAGERVTYLPGQPPVDFDMYSGYVTVDKRAGRSLFYWLQEAPAAAQPAPLVLWLNGGPGCSSVAYGASEELGAFRIRPDGATLFLNDYRWNKVANILFLDSPAGVGFSYTNTTSDLYDSGDKRTGHYVPQLSQLVYRNNKGVKEPLINFKGFMYWWNHGIISDGTYRLLNASCVHDSGEHPAPACLAALNASTVEQGDIDMYSLYTPTCNETSTSSAAARQRRLKQGHYPWMTGSYDPCTERYSTEYYNRPEVQRALHANVTGINYTWATCSDILNDNWRDSPRSVLPIYHELIAAGLRIWVFSGDTDAVVPLTATRYSIDALGLPTTVSWYPWYDAMKVGGWSQVYKGLSLVTVRGAGHEVPLHRPRQALILFKHFLQGKPMPDAPTKVQNEA
;
A
#
# COMPACT_ATOMS: atom_id res chain seq x y z
N MET A 1 32.97 -18.92 33.59
CA MET A 1 33.09 -17.84 32.59
C MET A 1 31.96 -18.06 31.61
N GLU A 2 30.82 -17.42 31.87
CA GLU A 2 29.60 -17.58 31.07
C GLU A 2 29.72 -16.72 29.80
N LEU A 3 29.46 -17.35 28.65
CA LEU A 3 29.29 -16.67 27.37
C LEU A 3 27.92 -15.97 27.35
N PRO A 4 27.82 -14.70 26.96
CA PRO A 4 26.54 -14.00 26.91
C PRO A 4 25.66 -14.54 25.77
N ARG A 5 24.38 -14.78 26.09
CA ARG A 5 23.32 -15.11 25.13
C ARG A 5 23.16 -13.96 24.13
N MET A 6 23.45 -14.21 22.86
CA MET A 6 23.03 -13.32 21.77
C MET A 6 21.50 -13.35 21.67
N ALA A 7 20.88 -12.18 21.85
CA ALA A 7 19.48 -11.96 21.52
C ALA A 7 19.27 -12.20 20.01
N SER A 8 18.29 -13.03 19.67
CA SER A 8 17.82 -13.24 18.31
C SER A 8 17.36 -11.89 17.73
N ARG A 9 18.19 -11.28 16.89
CA ARG A 9 17.81 -10.13 16.07
C ARG A 9 17.02 -10.68 14.87
N ARG A 10 15.72 -10.36 14.80
CA ARG A 10 14.86 -10.71 13.67
C ARG A 10 15.40 -10.01 12.40
N LEU A 11 15.53 -10.77 11.33
CA LEU A 11 15.95 -10.28 10.02
C LEU A 11 14.83 -9.43 9.37
N PRO A 12 15.14 -8.46 8.51
CA PRO A 12 14.18 -7.99 7.52
C PRO A 12 13.93 -9.12 6.52
N LEU A 13 12.70 -9.64 6.51
CA LEU A 13 12.21 -10.70 5.62
C LEU A 13 12.16 -10.21 4.16
N PRO A 14 12.27 -11.10 3.17
CA PRO A 14 12.17 -10.73 1.76
C PRO A 14 10.72 -10.34 1.44
N LEU A 15 10.46 -9.04 1.30
CA LEU A 15 9.13 -8.52 0.98
C LEU A 15 8.89 -8.50 -0.53
N VAL A 16 7.74 -9.01 -0.93
CA VAL A 16 7.26 -9.03 -2.31
C VAL A 16 6.87 -7.61 -2.71
N ALA A 17 7.55 -7.10 -3.74
CA ALA A 17 7.38 -5.75 -4.25
C ALA A 17 5.95 -5.52 -4.81
N GLN A 18 5.19 -4.61 -4.20
CA GLN A 18 3.91 -4.17 -4.74
C GLN A 18 4.01 -2.93 -5.61
N LEU A 19 3.38 -3.02 -6.78
CA LEU A 19 3.06 -1.91 -7.65
C LEU A 19 1.65 -1.41 -7.28
N VAL A 20 1.51 -0.19 -6.79
CA VAL A 20 0.17 0.39 -6.58
C VAL A 20 -0.40 0.77 -7.96
N VAL A 21 -1.44 0.04 -8.37
CA VAL A 21 -2.21 0.35 -9.58
C VAL A 21 -3.53 0.97 -9.18
N LEU A 22 -3.85 2.12 -9.76
CA LEU A 22 -5.21 2.65 -9.69
C LEU A 22 -5.97 2.18 -10.93
N LEU A 23 -7.08 1.45 -10.76
CA LEU A 23 -8.05 1.17 -11.82
C LEU A 23 -9.37 1.83 -11.49
N GLY A 24 -9.93 2.55 -12.46
CA GLY A 24 -11.26 3.14 -12.37
C GLY A 24 -12.23 2.36 -13.27
N LEU A 25 -13.18 1.66 -12.66
CA LEU A 25 -14.33 1.06 -13.36
C LEU A 25 -15.52 2.03 -13.28
N ALA A 26 -15.93 2.61 -14.41
CA ALA A 26 -17.16 3.40 -14.50
C ALA A 26 -18.27 2.50 -15.04
N CYS A 27 -19.21 2.08 -14.20
CA CYS A 27 -20.36 1.28 -14.59
C CYS A 27 -21.61 2.16 -14.71
N GLY A 28 -22.28 2.17 -15.87
CA GLY A 28 -23.52 2.91 -16.10
C GLY A 28 -24.72 2.19 -15.46
N LEU A 29 -25.41 2.87 -14.54
CA LEU A 29 -26.55 2.31 -13.80
C LEU A 29 -27.88 2.51 -14.56
N ARG A 30 -28.67 1.43 -14.67
CA ARG A 30 -30.14 1.48 -14.83
C ARG A 30 -30.79 0.93 -13.55
N SER A 31 -31.74 1.68 -13.01
CA SER A 31 -32.38 1.54 -11.69
C SER A 31 -33.57 0.58 -11.65
N SER A 32 -33.80 -0.11 -10.51
CA SER A 32 -34.76 0.37 -9.48
C SER A 32 -35.30 -0.68 -8.46
N SER A 33 -35.03 -1.99 -8.56
CA SER A 33 -35.58 -2.97 -7.59
C SER A 33 -34.60 -3.54 -6.55
N SER A 34 -33.29 -3.42 -6.76
CA SER A 34 -32.25 -3.97 -5.85
C SER A 34 -31.77 -3.00 -4.77
N ALA A 35 -32.02 -1.70 -4.91
CA ALA A 35 -31.49 -0.67 -4.00
C ALA A 35 -32.13 -0.71 -2.61
N ALA A 36 -33.41 -1.06 -2.50
CA ALA A 36 -34.12 -1.11 -1.21
C ALA A 36 -33.67 -2.28 -0.32
N ALA A 37 -33.34 -3.44 -0.92
CA ALA A 37 -32.82 -4.60 -0.19
C ALA A 37 -31.35 -4.40 0.25
N ALA A 38 -30.54 -3.69 -0.56
CA ALA A 38 -29.18 -3.30 -0.17
C ALA A 38 -29.20 -2.26 0.97
N ALA A 39 -30.12 -1.30 0.95
CA ALA A 39 -30.26 -0.28 1.99
C ALA A 39 -30.66 -0.86 3.37
N SER A 40 -31.47 -1.93 3.41
CA SER A 40 -31.82 -2.61 4.67
C SER A 40 -30.68 -3.45 5.26
N GLY A 41 -29.74 -3.93 4.43
CA GLY A 41 -28.56 -4.68 4.89
C GLY A 41 -27.44 -3.79 5.43
N LEU A 42 -27.23 -2.61 4.83
CA LEU A 42 -26.18 -1.66 5.21
C LEU A 42 -26.47 -0.89 6.51
N ALA A 43 -27.72 -0.79 6.94
CA ALA A 43 -28.08 -0.05 8.16
C ALA A 43 -27.46 -0.65 9.43
N GLY A 44 -27.28 -1.98 9.47
CA GLY A 44 -26.62 -2.69 10.57
C GLY A 44 -25.09 -2.66 10.52
N GLU A 45 -24.50 -2.17 9.42
CA GLU A 45 -23.04 -2.13 9.20
C GLU A 45 -22.49 -0.70 9.30
N ARG A 46 -23.35 0.30 9.55
CA ARG A 46 -22.94 1.71 9.67
C ARG A 46 -22.15 1.96 10.96
N VAL A 47 -20.93 2.45 10.81
CA VAL A 47 -20.08 2.87 11.92
C VAL A 47 -20.53 4.27 12.36
N THR A 48 -21.20 4.35 13.51
CA THR A 48 -21.74 5.62 14.03
C THR A 48 -20.65 6.51 14.63
N TYR A 49 -19.71 5.91 15.37
CA TYR A 49 -18.61 6.63 16.00
C TYR A 49 -17.48 5.65 16.38
N LEU A 50 -16.24 6.00 16.04
CA LEU A 50 -15.06 5.30 16.54
C LEU A 50 -14.53 5.95 17.82
N PRO A 51 -14.05 5.17 18.81
CA PRO A 51 -13.43 5.72 20.00
C PRO A 51 -12.32 6.74 19.68
N GLY A 52 -12.48 7.99 20.14
CA GLY A 52 -11.51 9.06 19.92
C GLY A 52 -11.57 9.74 18.53
N GLN A 53 -12.63 9.49 17.75
CA GLN A 53 -12.86 10.12 16.45
C GLN A 53 -13.21 11.62 16.56
N PRO A 54 -12.62 12.50 15.73
CA PRO A 54 -13.07 13.89 15.59
C PRO A 54 -14.40 13.98 14.79
N PRO A 55 -15.13 15.11 14.84
CA PRO A 55 -16.32 15.31 14.01
C PRO A 55 -16.03 15.09 12.51
N VAL A 56 -16.96 14.44 11.81
CA VAL A 56 -16.87 14.15 10.37
C VAL A 56 -18.16 14.48 9.65
N ASP A 57 -18.06 14.67 8.34
CA ASP A 57 -19.13 15.05 7.40
C ASP A 57 -19.43 13.95 6.36
N PHE A 58 -19.03 12.71 6.64
CA PHE A 58 -19.20 11.56 5.77
C PHE A 58 -19.59 10.31 6.56
N ASP A 59 -20.23 9.36 5.87
CA ASP A 59 -20.63 8.08 6.44
C ASP A 59 -19.54 7.01 6.28
N MET A 60 -19.60 6.00 7.14
CA MET A 60 -18.69 4.88 7.15
C MET A 60 -19.43 3.59 7.45
N TYR A 61 -18.97 2.50 6.84
CA TYR A 61 -19.56 1.17 6.99
C TYR A 61 -18.46 0.13 7.15
N SER A 62 -18.64 -0.82 8.02
CA SER A 62 -17.71 -1.93 8.18
C SER A 62 -18.42 -3.21 8.57
N GLY A 63 -17.84 -4.32 8.15
CA GLY A 63 -18.42 -5.64 8.33
C GLY A 63 -17.63 -6.70 7.58
N TYR A 64 -18.32 -7.77 7.20
CA TYR A 64 -17.69 -8.95 6.63
C TYR A 64 -18.35 -9.39 5.33
N VAL A 65 -17.51 -9.69 4.33
CA VAL A 65 -17.92 -10.38 3.11
C VAL A 65 -17.49 -11.84 3.21
N THR A 66 -18.45 -12.75 3.38
CA THR A 66 -18.17 -14.19 3.35
C THR A 66 -17.86 -14.64 1.93
N VAL A 67 -16.61 -15.03 1.70
CA VAL A 67 -16.10 -15.45 0.38
C VAL A 67 -16.09 -16.97 0.21
N ASP A 68 -16.06 -17.74 1.31
CA ASP A 68 -16.25 -19.19 1.29
C ASP A 68 -16.96 -19.66 2.56
N LYS A 69 -18.25 -19.98 2.43
CA LYS A 69 -19.07 -20.45 3.57
C LYS A 69 -18.60 -21.80 4.12
N ARG A 70 -18.05 -22.69 3.29
CA ARG A 70 -17.64 -24.04 3.71
C ARG A 70 -16.34 -23.99 4.51
N ALA A 71 -15.40 -23.16 4.05
CA ALA A 71 -14.16 -22.93 4.78
C ALA A 71 -14.36 -22.01 6.01
N GLY A 72 -15.53 -21.36 6.13
CA GLY A 72 -15.79 -20.31 7.12
C GLY A 72 -14.96 -19.06 6.87
N ARG A 73 -14.67 -18.75 5.59
CA ARG A 73 -13.79 -17.66 5.16
C ARG A 73 -14.58 -16.37 4.94
N SER A 74 -14.22 -15.35 5.69
CA SER A 74 -14.81 -14.00 5.59
C SER A 74 -13.72 -12.94 5.59
N LEU A 75 -13.87 -11.96 4.70
CA LEU A 75 -12.97 -10.80 4.61
C LEU A 75 -13.62 -9.59 5.28
N PHE A 76 -12.87 -8.92 6.15
CA PHE A 76 -13.26 -7.68 6.79
C PHE A 76 -13.07 -6.50 5.83
N TYR A 77 -14.07 -5.63 5.78
CA TYR A 77 -14.03 -4.42 4.97
C TYR A 77 -14.33 -3.19 5.81
N TRP A 78 -13.78 -2.06 5.39
CA TRP A 78 -14.13 -0.74 5.91
C TRP A 78 -14.30 0.24 4.76
N LEU A 79 -15.54 0.68 4.52
CA LEU A 79 -15.90 1.70 3.56
C LEU A 79 -15.93 3.07 4.24
N GLN A 80 -15.18 4.03 3.69
CA GLN A 80 -15.24 5.44 4.04
C GLN A 80 -15.81 6.21 2.85
N GLU A 81 -17.03 6.72 2.98
CA GLU A 81 -17.69 7.42 1.88
C GLU A 81 -17.12 8.81 1.65
N ALA A 82 -17.38 9.35 0.46
CA ALA A 82 -17.17 10.75 0.18
C ALA A 82 -18.24 11.61 0.87
N PRO A 83 -17.89 12.81 1.39
CA PRO A 83 -18.86 13.74 1.94
C PRO A 83 -19.98 14.05 0.95
N ALA A 84 -21.17 14.38 1.44
CA ALA A 84 -22.34 14.68 0.60
C ALA A 84 -22.04 15.75 -0.46
N ALA A 85 -21.19 16.73 -0.14
CA ALA A 85 -20.79 17.81 -1.07
C ALA A 85 -19.90 17.32 -2.24
N ALA A 86 -19.30 16.14 -2.15
CA ALA A 86 -18.46 15.53 -3.18
C ALA A 86 -19.18 14.43 -3.98
N GLN A 87 -20.43 14.11 -3.63
CA GLN A 87 -21.21 13.10 -4.33
C GLN A 87 -21.82 13.65 -5.64
N PRO A 88 -22.04 12.81 -6.68
CA PRO A 88 -21.67 11.39 -6.75
C PRO A 88 -20.15 11.19 -6.93
N ALA A 89 -19.57 10.33 -6.10
CA ALA A 89 -18.13 10.03 -6.10
C ALA A 89 -17.85 8.58 -6.56
N PRO A 90 -16.71 8.31 -7.22
CA PRO A 90 -16.34 6.95 -7.62
C PRO A 90 -16.03 6.07 -6.41
N LEU A 91 -16.31 4.77 -6.52
CA LEU A 91 -15.85 3.76 -5.56
C LEU A 91 -14.44 3.31 -5.94
N VAL A 92 -13.53 3.31 -4.96
CA VAL A 92 -12.14 2.86 -5.11
C VAL A 92 -11.84 1.78 -4.08
N LEU A 93 -11.49 0.60 -4.56
CA LEU A 93 -10.96 -0.48 -3.73
C LEU A 93 -9.48 -0.22 -3.46
N TRP A 94 -9.09 -0.29 -2.19
CA TRP A 94 -7.70 -0.20 -1.76
C TRP A 94 -7.26 -1.51 -1.09
N LEU A 95 -6.09 -2.00 -1.52
CA LEU A 95 -5.49 -3.23 -1.05
C LEU A 95 -4.03 -2.96 -0.68
N ASN A 96 -3.65 -3.24 0.56
CA ASN A 96 -2.25 -3.31 0.99
C ASN A 96 -1.66 -4.70 0.72
N GLY A 97 -0.36 -4.83 0.99
CA GLY A 97 0.45 -5.98 0.59
C GLY A 97 0.97 -6.87 1.69
N GLY A 98 2.30 -6.99 1.76
CA GLY A 98 3.02 -7.92 2.62
C GLY A 98 3.77 -8.99 1.81
N PRO A 99 3.24 -10.22 1.67
CA PRO A 99 1.83 -10.61 1.81
C PRO A 99 1.32 -10.67 3.26
N GLY A 100 0.01 -10.46 3.43
CA GLY A 100 -0.66 -10.62 4.72
C GLY A 100 -0.81 -9.36 5.56
N CYS A 101 -0.61 -8.17 4.99
CA CYS A 101 -0.73 -6.89 5.68
C CYS A 101 -2.11 -6.24 5.46
N SER A 102 -2.59 -5.59 6.52
CA SER A 102 -3.95 -5.04 6.60
C SER A 102 -4.10 -3.73 5.83
N SER A 103 -5.15 -3.67 5.02
CA SER A 103 -5.57 -2.43 4.33
C SER A 103 -6.22 -1.43 5.29
N VAL A 104 -6.74 -1.93 6.41
CA VAL A 104 -7.28 -1.11 7.50
C VAL A 104 -6.16 -0.46 8.30
N ALA A 105 -5.08 -1.19 8.56
CA ALA A 105 -3.90 -0.65 9.24
C ALA A 105 -3.22 0.42 8.38
N TYR A 106 -2.58 0.00 7.29
CA TYR A 106 -1.74 0.86 6.48
C TYR A 106 -2.58 1.84 5.66
N GLY A 107 -3.40 1.32 4.74
CA GLY A 107 -4.24 2.13 3.86
C GLY A 107 -5.15 3.13 4.60
N ALA A 108 -5.98 2.64 5.52
CA ALA A 108 -7.01 3.45 6.15
C ALA A 108 -6.48 4.37 7.26
N SER A 109 -5.43 3.97 7.99
CA SER A 109 -4.97 4.67 9.19
C SER A 109 -3.55 5.26 9.09
N GLU A 110 -2.73 4.85 8.13
CA GLU A 110 -1.35 5.34 7.96
C GLU A 110 -1.10 6.04 6.62
N GLU A 111 -1.88 5.72 5.59
CA GLU A 111 -1.67 6.22 4.23
C GLU A 111 -2.74 7.22 3.76
N LEU A 112 -3.91 6.79 3.34
CA LEU A 112 -4.83 7.64 2.56
C LEU A 112 -6.25 7.75 3.12
N GLY A 113 -6.58 6.93 4.12
CA GLY A 113 -7.88 7.00 4.76
C GLY A 113 -8.11 8.27 5.57
N ALA A 114 -9.33 8.37 6.08
CA ALA A 114 -9.85 9.57 6.71
C ALA A 114 -9.19 9.89 8.04
N PHE A 115 -8.68 8.89 8.75
CA PHE A 115 -8.14 9.07 10.08
C PHE A 115 -6.66 8.70 10.15
N ARG A 116 -6.01 9.31 11.13
CA ARG A 116 -4.70 8.92 11.62
C ARG A 116 -4.81 8.63 13.10
N ILE A 117 -4.12 7.58 13.54
CA ILE A 117 -4.05 7.22 14.95
C ILE A 117 -2.95 8.05 15.61
N ARG A 118 -3.24 8.65 16.77
CA ARG A 118 -2.24 9.41 17.52
C ARG A 118 -1.26 8.47 18.23
N PRO A 119 -0.08 8.98 18.63
CA PRO A 119 0.90 8.20 19.39
C PRO A 119 0.44 7.63 20.75
N ASP A 120 -0.78 7.94 21.18
CA ASP A 120 -1.38 7.35 22.38
C ASP A 120 -2.11 6.02 22.11
N GLY A 121 -2.18 5.59 20.84
CA GLY A 121 -2.88 4.36 20.44
C GLY A 121 -4.38 4.41 20.72
N ALA A 122 -4.95 5.59 21.01
CA ALA A 122 -6.28 5.71 21.59
C ALA A 122 -7.17 6.78 20.95
N THR A 123 -6.57 7.85 20.42
CA THR A 123 -7.31 8.96 19.80
C THR A 123 -6.97 9.12 18.33
N LEU A 124 -7.93 9.65 17.57
CA LEU A 124 -7.79 9.86 16.14
C LEU A 124 -7.66 11.35 15.81
N PHE A 125 -7.08 11.64 14.64
CA PHE A 125 -7.21 12.94 14.00
C PHE A 125 -7.58 12.80 12.53
N LEU A 126 -8.27 13.80 12.01
CA LEU A 126 -8.72 13.79 10.62
C LEU A 126 -7.53 14.07 9.70
N ASN A 127 -7.35 13.24 8.70
CA ASN A 127 -6.34 13.42 7.66
C ASN A 127 -6.82 14.51 6.68
N ASP A 128 -6.05 15.61 6.60
CA ASP A 128 -6.33 16.72 5.70
C ASP A 128 -6.18 16.37 4.22
N TYR A 129 -5.49 15.28 3.91
CA TYR A 129 -5.25 14.81 2.54
C TYR A 129 -5.89 13.45 2.26
N ARG A 130 -6.86 13.06 3.09
CA ARG A 130 -7.65 11.84 2.90
C ARG A 130 -8.25 11.77 1.50
N TRP A 131 -8.19 10.59 0.90
CA TRP A 131 -8.67 10.36 -0.46
C TRP A 131 -10.19 10.32 -0.53
N ASN A 132 -10.87 10.05 0.59
CA ASN A 132 -12.33 10.10 0.61
C ASN A 132 -12.90 11.52 0.44
N LYS A 133 -12.08 12.57 0.33
CA LYS A 133 -12.53 13.89 -0.13
C LYS A 133 -13.11 13.88 -1.55
N VAL A 134 -12.77 12.89 -2.38
CA VAL A 134 -13.15 12.84 -3.80
C VAL A 134 -13.58 11.45 -4.29
N ALA A 135 -13.67 10.45 -3.42
CA ALA A 135 -14.03 9.08 -3.75
C ALA A 135 -14.61 8.35 -2.53
N ASN A 136 -15.44 7.34 -2.75
CA ASN A 136 -15.77 6.37 -1.71
C ASN A 136 -14.63 5.35 -1.66
N ILE A 137 -13.94 5.19 -0.52
CA ILE A 137 -12.77 4.31 -0.41
C ILE A 137 -13.15 3.05 0.36
N LEU A 138 -13.01 1.89 -0.28
CA LEU A 138 -13.22 0.58 0.31
C LEU A 138 -11.87 -0.05 0.64
N PHE A 139 -11.55 -0.13 1.93
CA PHE A 139 -10.40 -0.89 2.42
C PHE A 139 -10.83 -2.33 2.66
N LEU A 140 -10.07 -3.29 2.14
CA LEU A 140 -10.36 -4.72 2.30
C LEU A 140 -9.14 -5.44 2.86
N ASP A 141 -9.29 -6.05 4.03
CA ASP A 141 -8.25 -6.93 4.60
C ASP A 141 -8.30 -8.27 3.86
N SER A 142 -7.30 -8.52 3.03
CA SER A 142 -7.19 -9.74 2.23
C SER A 142 -5.77 -10.30 2.31
N PRO A 143 -5.60 -11.62 2.44
CA PRO A 143 -6.63 -12.67 2.53
C PRO A 143 -7.22 -12.87 3.93
N ALA A 144 -8.00 -13.94 4.11
CA ALA A 144 -8.43 -14.39 5.44
C ALA A 144 -7.21 -14.74 6.33
N GLY A 145 -7.23 -14.28 7.57
CA GLY A 145 -6.07 -14.30 8.48
C GLY A 145 -5.33 -12.97 8.55
N VAL A 146 -5.67 -11.98 7.70
CA VAL A 146 -5.16 -10.61 7.76
C VAL A 146 -6.10 -9.73 8.57
N GLY A 147 -5.54 -8.96 9.51
CA GLY A 147 -6.28 -7.99 10.30
C GLY A 147 -7.49 -8.62 10.99
N PHE A 148 -8.70 -8.19 10.63
CA PHE A 148 -9.93 -8.77 11.19
C PHE A 148 -10.55 -9.87 10.33
N SER A 149 -10.01 -10.14 9.13
CA SER A 149 -10.46 -11.21 8.23
C SER A 149 -10.11 -12.58 8.80
N TYR A 150 -11.04 -13.53 8.72
CA TYR A 150 -10.88 -14.82 9.40
C TYR A 150 -11.30 -16.01 8.54
N THR A 151 -10.89 -17.19 9.00
CA THR A 151 -11.24 -18.49 8.44
C THR A 151 -11.38 -19.51 9.56
N ASN A 152 -12.28 -20.48 9.39
CA ASN A 152 -12.42 -21.61 10.31
C ASN A 152 -11.57 -22.82 9.85
N THR A 153 -10.84 -22.67 8.74
CA THR A 153 -10.04 -23.76 8.13
C THR A 153 -8.56 -23.45 8.29
N THR A 154 -7.86 -24.20 9.14
CA THR A 154 -6.43 -23.95 9.45
C THR A 154 -5.54 -23.95 8.21
N SER A 155 -5.81 -24.78 7.19
CA SER A 155 -5.00 -24.82 5.97
C SER A 155 -5.06 -23.53 5.14
N ASP A 156 -6.05 -22.66 5.36
CA ASP A 156 -6.07 -21.33 4.74
C ASP A 156 -4.90 -20.45 5.23
N LEU A 157 -4.33 -20.72 6.42
CA LEU A 157 -3.23 -19.92 6.96
C LEU A 157 -1.84 -20.44 6.55
N TYR A 158 -1.72 -21.73 6.24
CA TYR A 158 -0.42 -22.39 5.97
C TYR A 158 -0.21 -22.79 4.50
N ASP A 159 -1.30 -22.83 3.72
CA ASP A 159 -1.26 -23.20 2.31
C ASP A 159 -1.86 -22.09 1.44
N SER A 160 -1.71 -20.84 1.88
CA SER A 160 -2.09 -19.65 1.11
C SER A 160 -1.00 -19.22 0.14
N GLY A 161 -1.41 -18.60 -0.96
CA GLY A 161 -0.57 -18.15 -2.06
C GLY A 161 -1.44 -17.44 -3.11
N ASP A 162 -0.82 -16.73 -4.05
CA ASP A 162 -1.51 -15.89 -5.04
C ASP A 162 -2.57 -16.66 -5.85
N LYS A 163 -2.34 -17.95 -6.12
CA LYS A 163 -3.32 -18.83 -6.78
C LYS A 163 -4.58 -19.08 -5.96
N ARG A 164 -4.48 -19.09 -4.62
CA ARG A 164 -5.58 -19.45 -3.71
C ARG A 164 -6.35 -18.24 -3.20
N THR A 165 -5.63 -17.17 -2.86
CA THR A 165 -6.18 -16.00 -2.16
C THR A 165 -6.82 -14.99 -3.10
N GLY A 166 -6.51 -15.09 -4.39
CA GLY A 166 -6.83 -14.04 -5.34
C GLY A 166 -5.84 -12.90 -5.17
N HIS A 167 -4.81 -12.92 -6.01
CA HIS A 167 -4.61 -11.85 -6.97
C HIS A 167 -4.69 -10.39 -6.42
N TYR A 168 -3.54 -9.76 -6.13
CA TYR A 168 -3.45 -8.31 -5.90
C TYR A 168 -3.88 -7.48 -7.13
N VAL A 169 -3.86 -6.15 -7.04
CA VAL A 169 -4.58 -5.25 -7.98
C VAL A 169 -4.50 -5.61 -9.47
N PRO A 170 -3.33 -5.90 -10.07
CA PRO A 170 -3.27 -6.31 -11.49
C PRO A 170 -4.07 -7.59 -11.71
N GLN A 171 -3.77 -8.63 -10.95
CA GLN A 171 -4.40 -9.92 -11.08
C GLN A 171 -5.91 -9.88 -10.72
N LEU A 172 -6.36 -9.05 -9.77
CA LEU A 172 -7.79 -8.89 -9.45
C LEU A 172 -8.52 -8.24 -10.63
N SER A 173 -7.90 -7.20 -11.21
CA SER A 173 -8.41 -6.55 -12.42
C SER A 173 -8.45 -7.51 -13.59
N GLN A 174 -7.46 -8.39 -13.67
CA GLN A 174 -7.45 -9.50 -14.60
C GLN A 174 -8.56 -10.49 -14.31
N LEU A 175 -8.85 -10.88 -13.08
CA LEU A 175 -9.97 -11.78 -12.77
C LEU A 175 -11.30 -11.15 -13.18
N VAL A 176 -11.51 -9.86 -12.88
CA VAL A 176 -12.69 -9.09 -13.31
C VAL A 176 -12.78 -9.05 -14.84
N TYR A 177 -11.67 -8.84 -15.54
CA TYR A 177 -11.62 -8.85 -17.00
C TYR A 177 -11.71 -10.26 -17.61
N ARG A 178 -11.06 -11.29 -17.06
CA ARG A 178 -10.99 -12.68 -17.53
C ARG A 178 -12.25 -13.47 -17.25
N ASN A 179 -12.97 -13.18 -16.17
CA ASN A 179 -14.37 -13.57 -16.02
C ASN A 179 -15.23 -13.03 -17.18
N ASN A 180 -14.67 -12.15 -18.02
CA ASN A 180 -15.22 -11.68 -19.29
C ASN A 180 -14.41 -12.05 -20.57
N LYS A 181 -13.29 -12.81 -20.50
CA LYS A 181 -12.65 -13.71 -21.53
C LYS A 181 -11.12 -13.87 -21.34
N GLY A 182 -10.57 -15.06 -21.65
CA GLY A 182 -9.22 -15.49 -21.22
C GLY A 182 -8.08 -15.52 -22.24
N VAL A 183 -6.84 -15.40 -21.73
CA VAL A 183 -5.51 -15.66 -22.35
C VAL A 183 -4.45 -15.97 -21.25
N LYS A 184 -3.25 -16.52 -21.60
CA LYS A 184 -2.14 -17.05 -20.76
C LYS A 184 -0.80 -16.24 -20.82
N GLU A 185 0.11 -16.54 -19.86
CA GLU A 185 1.30 -15.84 -19.27
C GLU A 185 2.68 -15.83 -20.03
N PRO A 186 3.48 -14.73 -19.95
CA PRO A 186 4.99 -14.76 -19.92
C PRO A 186 5.77 -14.23 -18.65
N LEU A 187 7.12 -14.35 -18.67
CA LEU A 187 8.13 -14.17 -17.58
C LEU A 187 8.85 -12.79 -17.51
N ILE A 188 9.36 -12.36 -16.33
CA ILE A 188 10.12 -11.10 -16.08
C ILE A 188 11.39 -11.31 -15.20
N ASN A 189 12.30 -10.34 -15.28
CA ASN A 189 13.53 -10.12 -14.52
C ASN A 189 13.46 -8.82 -13.67
N PHE A 190 13.66 -8.90 -12.34
CA PHE A 190 13.70 -7.73 -11.43
C PHE A 190 15.13 -7.24 -11.21
N LYS A 191 15.42 -5.97 -11.54
CA LYS A 191 16.75 -5.32 -11.35
C LYS A 191 16.75 -4.28 -10.22
N GLY A 192 16.36 -4.68 -9.01
CA GLY A 192 16.32 -3.81 -7.82
C GLY A 192 17.71 -3.45 -7.26
N PHE A 193 18.68 -4.36 -7.33
CA PHE A 193 20.01 -4.20 -6.70
C PHE A 193 20.82 -2.99 -7.19
N MET A 194 20.60 -2.57 -8.44
CA MET A 194 21.23 -1.39 -9.01
C MET A 194 20.86 -0.11 -8.25
N TYR A 195 19.67 -0.06 -7.65
CA TYR A 195 19.25 1.08 -6.83
C TYR A 195 20.06 1.17 -5.53
N TRP A 196 20.19 0.05 -4.81
CA TRP A 196 20.95 -0.01 -3.55
C TRP A 196 22.41 0.39 -3.76
N TRP A 197 23.02 -0.13 -4.83
CA TRP A 197 24.40 0.19 -5.19
C TRP A 197 24.59 1.68 -5.50
N ASN A 198 23.74 2.27 -6.35
CA ASN A 198 23.83 3.69 -6.71
C ASN A 198 23.58 4.63 -5.53
N HIS A 199 22.85 4.19 -4.51
CA HIS A 199 22.60 4.96 -3.29
C HIS A 199 23.66 4.73 -2.20
N GLY A 200 24.70 3.95 -2.49
CA GLY A 200 25.81 3.70 -1.56
C GLY A 200 25.46 2.78 -0.40
N ILE A 201 24.39 1.99 -0.53
CA ILE A 201 23.89 1.10 0.52
C ILE A 201 24.67 -0.22 0.56
N ILE A 202 25.12 -0.67 -0.60
CA ILE A 202 25.86 -1.93 -0.76
C ILE A 202 27.16 -1.71 -1.52
N SER A 203 28.15 -2.57 -1.26
CA SER A 203 29.44 -2.56 -1.91
C SER A 203 29.41 -3.11 -3.34
N ASP A 204 30.44 -2.79 -4.14
CA ASP A 204 30.64 -3.37 -5.48
C ASP A 204 30.74 -4.91 -5.46
N GLY A 205 31.25 -5.48 -4.36
CA GLY A 205 31.35 -6.93 -4.17
C GLY A 205 29.96 -7.54 -4.01
N THR A 206 29.18 -7.00 -3.08
CA THR A 206 27.82 -7.45 -2.79
C THR A 206 26.89 -7.25 -3.99
N TYR A 207 27.00 -6.12 -4.70
CA TYR A 207 26.25 -5.89 -5.93
C TYR A 207 26.53 -6.95 -7.02
N ARG A 208 27.80 -7.32 -7.22
CA ARG A 208 28.16 -8.38 -8.18
C ARG A 208 27.63 -9.75 -7.75
N LEU A 209 27.67 -10.07 -6.46
CA LEU A 209 27.12 -11.31 -5.92
C LEU A 209 25.60 -11.38 -6.13
N LEU A 210 24.86 -10.33 -5.78
CA LEU A 210 23.41 -10.26 -5.97
C LEU A 210 23.03 -10.43 -7.45
N ASN A 211 23.74 -9.76 -8.37
CA ASN A 211 23.50 -9.91 -9.81
C ASN A 211 23.81 -11.32 -10.33
N ALA A 212 24.80 -12.01 -9.75
CA ALA A 212 25.14 -13.37 -10.16
C ALA A 212 24.19 -14.43 -9.59
N SER A 213 23.68 -14.22 -8.37
CA SER A 213 22.98 -15.25 -7.61
C SER A 213 21.45 -15.09 -7.59
N CYS A 214 20.90 -13.87 -7.76
CA CYS A 214 19.48 -13.61 -7.49
C CYS A 214 18.62 -13.28 -8.72
N VAL A 215 19.20 -12.92 -9.87
CA VAL A 215 18.46 -12.34 -11.02
C VAL A 215 17.34 -13.22 -11.59
N HIS A 216 17.44 -14.54 -11.43
CA HIS A 216 16.44 -15.51 -11.90
C HIS A 216 15.77 -16.30 -10.77
N ASP A 217 16.02 -15.86 -9.54
CA ASP A 217 15.56 -16.53 -8.34
C ASP A 217 14.16 -16.06 -7.92
N SER A 218 13.51 -16.80 -7.04
CA SER A 218 12.26 -16.34 -6.42
C SER A 218 12.57 -15.33 -5.33
N GLY A 219 11.79 -14.24 -5.26
CA GLY A 219 11.85 -13.32 -4.12
C GLY A 219 11.31 -13.97 -2.85
N GLU A 220 10.27 -14.80 -2.97
CA GLU A 220 9.63 -15.52 -1.88
C GLU A 220 10.47 -16.70 -1.38
N HIS A 221 11.06 -17.45 -2.32
CA HIS A 221 11.80 -18.68 -2.04
C HIS A 221 13.20 -18.65 -2.69
N PRO A 222 14.09 -17.73 -2.26
CA PRO A 222 15.41 -17.59 -2.85
C PRO A 222 16.27 -18.84 -2.62
N ALA A 223 17.02 -19.24 -3.63
CA ALA A 223 18.02 -20.28 -3.52
C ALA A 223 19.09 -19.89 -2.48
N PRO A 224 19.77 -20.87 -1.85
CA PRO A 224 20.74 -20.61 -0.78
C PRO A 224 21.83 -19.60 -1.15
N ALA A 225 22.28 -19.58 -2.42
CA ALA A 225 23.28 -18.62 -2.89
C ALA A 225 22.74 -17.19 -2.94
N CYS A 226 21.50 -16.99 -3.41
CA CYS A 226 20.86 -15.68 -3.38
C CYS A 226 20.61 -15.22 -1.93
N LEU A 227 20.11 -16.13 -1.08
CA LEU A 227 19.89 -15.83 0.34
C LEU A 227 21.18 -15.40 1.05
N ALA A 228 22.31 -16.04 0.76
CA ALA A 228 23.61 -15.63 1.31
C ALA A 228 24.02 -14.22 0.85
N ALA A 229 23.79 -13.88 -0.42
CA ALA A 229 24.06 -12.55 -0.95
C ALA A 229 23.13 -11.48 -0.35
N LEU A 230 21.84 -11.81 -0.17
CA LEU A 230 20.87 -10.94 0.52
C LEU A 230 21.30 -10.71 1.98
N ASN A 231 21.69 -11.75 2.71
CA ASN A 231 22.18 -11.62 4.08
C ASN A 231 23.42 -10.71 4.17
N ALA A 232 24.36 -10.83 3.22
CA ALA A 232 25.50 -9.93 3.15
C ALA A 232 25.07 -8.47 2.94
N SER A 233 24.09 -8.24 2.06
CA SER A 233 23.53 -6.90 1.83
C SER A 233 22.84 -6.32 3.06
N THR A 234 22.13 -7.13 3.84
CA THR A 234 21.47 -6.70 5.08
C THR A 234 22.49 -6.24 6.13
N VAL A 235 23.65 -6.89 6.20
CA VAL A 235 24.74 -6.46 7.09
C VAL A 235 25.31 -5.12 6.67
N GLU A 236 25.48 -4.89 5.36
CA GLU A 236 25.97 -3.61 4.82
C GLU A 236 24.96 -2.46 4.99
N GLN A 237 23.66 -2.74 4.87
CA GLN A 237 22.57 -1.76 5.05
C GLN A 237 22.57 -1.12 6.45
N GLY A 238 22.79 -1.92 7.50
CA GLY A 238 22.72 -1.44 8.88
C GLY A 238 21.29 -1.10 9.32
N ASP A 239 21.17 -0.24 10.34
CA ASP A 239 19.89 0.22 10.88
C ASP A 239 19.34 1.39 10.05
N ILE A 240 18.70 1.05 8.93
CA ILE A 240 18.12 2.00 7.98
C ILE A 240 16.70 1.59 7.60
N ASP A 241 15.85 2.59 7.34
CA ASP A 241 14.51 2.41 6.82
C ASP A 241 14.56 2.17 5.30
N MET A 242 14.48 0.92 4.87
CA MET A 242 14.50 0.57 3.44
C MET A 242 13.23 1.00 2.71
N TYR A 243 12.14 1.27 3.41
CA TYR A 243 10.92 1.81 2.80
C TYR A 243 11.06 3.30 2.48
N SER A 244 12.00 4.00 3.12
CA SER A 244 12.35 5.38 2.78
C SER A 244 13.77 5.71 3.24
N LEU A 245 14.72 5.72 2.30
CA LEU A 245 16.15 5.82 2.61
C LEU A 245 16.59 7.05 3.41
N TYR A 246 15.79 8.12 3.38
CA TYR A 246 16.11 9.40 3.99
C TYR A 246 15.23 9.72 5.20
N THR A 247 14.52 8.73 5.74
CA THR A 247 13.73 8.83 6.97
C THR A 247 14.40 8.12 8.14
N PRO A 248 14.09 8.54 9.39
CA PRO A 248 14.54 7.81 10.58
C PRO A 248 13.81 6.48 10.75
N THR A 249 14.46 5.52 11.42
CA THR A 249 13.86 4.25 11.86
C THR A 249 13.05 4.39 13.15
N CYS A 250 12.14 3.44 13.41
CA CYS A 250 11.43 3.35 14.68
C CYS A 250 12.30 2.68 15.76
N ASN A 251 12.74 3.44 16.76
CA ASN A 251 13.50 2.90 17.90
C ASN A 251 12.59 2.42 19.04
N GLU A 252 12.68 1.13 19.39
CA GLU A 252 11.90 0.47 20.45
C GLU A 252 12.06 1.08 21.86
N THR A 253 13.24 1.62 22.18
CA THR A 253 13.56 2.23 23.49
C THR A 253 12.90 3.58 23.73
N SER A 254 12.12 4.07 22.75
CA SER A 254 11.59 5.41 22.78
C SER A 254 10.28 5.47 23.58
N THR A 255 10.48 5.41 24.89
CA THR A 255 9.48 5.60 25.95
C THR A 255 8.62 6.83 25.71
N SER A 256 7.35 6.68 26.08
CA SER A 256 6.23 7.62 26.13
C SER A 256 6.44 8.82 27.07
N SER A 257 7.64 9.39 27.14
CA SER A 257 7.88 10.62 27.88
C SER A 257 7.56 11.85 27.02
N ALA A 258 6.74 12.75 27.55
CA ALA A 258 6.36 14.01 26.89
C ALA A 258 7.58 14.88 26.49
N ALA A 259 8.72 14.73 27.18
CA ALA A 259 9.97 15.43 26.89
C ALA A 259 10.70 14.90 25.65
N ALA A 260 10.69 13.58 25.40
CA ALA A 260 11.19 13.00 24.15
C ALA A 260 10.26 13.30 22.96
N ARG A 261 8.94 13.35 23.22
CA ARG A 261 7.88 13.74 22.28
C ARG A 261 8.06 15.17 21.74
N GLN A 262 8.48 16.10 22.60
CA GLN A 262 8.70 17.51 22.23
C GLN A 262 10.05 17.77 21.53
N ARG A 263 11.06 16.91 21.73
CA ARG A 263 12.33 16.96 20.98
C ARG A 263 12.18 16.44 19.55
N ARG A 264 11.41 15.37 19.31
CA ARG A 264 11.15 14.83 17.96
C ARG A 264 10.35 15.77 17.06
N LEU A 265 9.32 16.43 17.59
CA LEU A 265 8.54 17.44 16.85
C LEU A 265 9.37 18.66 16.42
N LYS A 266 10.50 18.94 17.09
CA LYS A 266 11.40 20.05 16.76
C LYS A 266 12.60 19.66 15.87
N GLN A 267 12.93 18.39 15.74
CA GLN A 267 14.11 17.93 14.98
C GLN A 267 13.81 17.48 13.54
N GLY A 268 12.55 17.31 13.16
CA GLY A 268 12.16 16.76 11.85
C GLY A 268 11.76 17.78 10.78
N HIS A 269 12.32 18.99 10.76
CA HIS A 269 12.04 19.92 9.65
C HIS A 269 12.93 19.59 8.44
N TYR A 270 12.58 18.50 7.75
CA TYR A 270 13.19 18.19 6.46
C TYR A 270 12.64 19.18 5.42
N PRO A 271 13.47 19.87 4.62
CA PRO A 271 13.00 20.79 3.59
C PRO A 271 12.04 20.15 2.56
N TRP A 272 12.04 18.82 2.45
CA TRP A 272 11.16 18.02 1.60
C TRP A 272 9.90 17.48 2.32
N MET A 273 9.94 17.43 3.66
CA MET A 273 8.93 17.07 4.68
C MET A 273 7.90 18.13 5.09
N THR A 274 6.63 18.09 4.66
CA THR A 274 5.59 18.88 5.36
C THR A 274 4.96 18.06 6.48
N GLY A 275 5.55 18.13 7.68
CA GLY A 275 5.11 17.41 8.89
C GLY A 275 6.19 16.50 9.46
N SER A 276 6.10 16.16 10.74
CA SER A 276 7.00 15.17 11.36
C SER A 276 6.55 13.76 10.96
N TYR A 277 7.28 13.12 10.03
CA TYR A 277 7.16 11.68 9.80
C TYR A 277 7.42 10.92 11.10
N ASP A 278 6.53 9.98 11.43
CA ASP A 278 6.67 9.09 12.60
C ASP A 278 6.80 7.65 12.06
N PRO A 279 7.97 7.01 12.17
CA PRO A 279 8.17 5.65 11.68
C PRO A 279 7.46 4.58 12.54
N CYS A 280 6.85 4.96 13.66
CA CYS A 280 6.25 4.03 14.61
C CYS A 280 4.71 3.94 14.51
N THR A 281 4.13 4.36 13.39
CA THR A 281 2.66 4.39 13.18
C THR A 281 2.01 3.01 13.31
N GLU A 282 2.69 1.98 12.83
CA GLU A 282 2.27 0.57 12.93
C GLU A 282 1.94 0.14 14.37
N ARG A 283 2.73 0.61 15.33
CA ARG A 283 2.52 0.31 16.76
C ARG A 283 1.20 0.91 17.25
N TYR A 284 0.89 2.13 16.86
CA TYR A 284 -0.33 2.81 17.28
C TYR A 284 -1.56 2.12 16.67
N SER A 285 -1.46 1.63 15.43
CA SER A 285 -2.47 0.78 14.79
C SER A 285 -2.73 -0.47 15.63
N THR A 286 -1.67 -1.19 16.00
CA THR A 286 -1.78 -2.40 16.84
C THR A 286 -2.43 -2.13 18.19
N GLU A 287 -2.06 -1.05 18.86
CA GLU A 287 -2.67 -0.66 20.14
C GLU A 287 -4.16 -0.30 19.97
N TYR A 288 -4.51 0.49 18.96
CA TYR A 288 -5.87 1.00 18.76
C TYR A 288 -6.87 -0.11 18.39
N TYR A 289 -6.52 -0.96 17.44
CA TYR A 289 -7.44 -1.98 16.91
C TYR A 289 -7.64 -3.18 17.85
N ASN A 290 -6.75 -3.38 18.82
CA ASN A 290 -6.95 -4.38 19.87
C ASN A 290 -7.90 -3.93 20.99
N ARG A 291 -8.38 -2.68 20.98
CA ARG A 291 -9.33 -2.19 21.99
C ARG A 291 -10.74 -2.76 21.76
N PRO A 292 -11.39 -3.36 22.77
CA PRO A 292 -12.73 -3.95 22.61
C PRO A 292 -13.81 -2.97 22.14
N GLU A 293 -13.74 -1.71 22.56
CA GLU A 293 -14.62 -0.64 22.11
C GLU A 293 -14.42 -0.27 20.64
N VAL A 294 -13.19 -0.36 20.11
CA VAL A 294 -12.89 -0.12 18.69
C VAL A 294 -13.42 -1.27 17.85
N GLN A 295 -13.18 -2.52 18.26
CA GLN A 295 -13.67 -3.71 17.56
C GLN A 295 -15.21 -3.72 17.50
N ARG A 296 -15.88 -3.39 18.61
CA ARG A 296 -17.35 -3.27 18.63
C ARG A 296 -17.86 -2.18 17.70
N ALA A 297 -17.21 -1.00 17.69
CA ALA A 297 -17.62 0.11 16.82
C ALA A 297 -17.44 -0.20 15.33
N LEU A 298 -16.44 -1.00 14.98
CA LEU A 298 -16.17 -1.47 13.62
C LEU A 298 -16.97 -2.72 13.23
N HIS A 299 -17.83 -3.26 14.10
CA HIS A 299 -18.47 -4.55 13.89
C HIS A 299 -17.44 -5.66 13.56
N ALA A 300 -16.24 -5.54 14.11
CA ALA A 300 -15.12 -6.44 13.91
C ALA A 300 -15.09 -7.50 15.02
N ASN A 301 -14.34 -8.58 14.78
CA ASN A 301 -14.14 -9.67 15.74
C ASN A 301 -15.46 -10.28 16.27
N VAL A 302 -16.48 -10.37 15.43
CA VAL A 302 -17.82 -10.87 15.81
C VAL A 302 -17.85 -12.36 16.15
N THR A 303 -16.86 -13.12 15.67
CA THR A 303 -16.73 -14.56 15.89
C THR A 303 -15.76 -14.94 17.01
N GLY A 304 -15.06 -13.97 17.61
CA GLY A 304 -13.99 -14.25 18.57
C GLY A 304 -12.76 -14.87 17.90
N ILE A 305 -12.09 -14.11 17.04
CA ILE A 305 -10.80 -14.49 16.43
C ILE A 305 -9.82 -14.91 17.52
N ASN A 306 -9.11 -16.01 17.29
CA ASN A 306 -8.27 -16.67 18.29
C ASN A 306 -6.83 -16.12 18.33
N TYR A 307 -6.59 -14.99 17.68
CA TYR A 307 -5.29 -14.32 17.62
C TYR A 307 -5.45 -12.83 17.94
N THR A 308 -4.37 -12.23 18.45
CA THR A 308 -4.29 -10.78 18.65
C THR A 308 -4.22 -10.10 17.29
N TRP A 309 -4.98 -9.02 17.10
CA TRP A 309 -4.94 -8.28 15.84
C TRP A 309 -3.54 -7.69 15.64
N ALA A 310 -3.00 -7.79 14.43
CA ALA A 310 -1.72 -7.22 14.03
C ALA A 310 -1.84 -6.59 12.63
N THR A 311 -0.94 -5.65 12.35
CA THR A 311 -0.81 -4.94 11.07
C THR A 311 -0.47 -5.87 9.92
N CYS A 312 0.37 -6.88 10.15
CA CYS A 312 0.64 -7.98 9.22
C CYS A 312 0.51 -9.34 9.94
N SER A 313 0.11 -10.35 9.18
CA SER A 313 -0.02 -11.73 9.64
C SER A 313 1.26 -12.50 9.40
N ASP A 314 2.08 -12.67 10.45
CA ASP A 314 3.33 -13.45 10.39
C ASP A 314 3.10 -14.86 9.85
N ILE A 315 2.03 -15.53 10.27
CA ILE A 315 1.71 -16.89 9.83
C ILE A 315 1.49 -16.94 8.32
N LEU A 316 0.76 -15.97 7.75
CA LEU A 316 0.54 -15.93 6.30
C LEU A 316 1.82 -15.59 5.54
N ASN A 317 2.60 -14.65 6.06
CA ASN A 317 3.85 -14.22 5.45
C ASN A 317 4.86 -15.38 5.39
N ASP A 318 5.11 -16.03 6.53
CA ASP A 318 6.08 -17.13 6.67
C ASP A 318 5.70 -18.37 5.85
N ASN A 319 4.42 -18.55 5.52
CA ASN A 319 3.89 -19.74 4.84
C ASN A 319 3.36 -19.45 3.43
N TRP A 320 3.68 -18.30 2.82
CA TRP A 320 3.21 -17.96 1.49
C TRP A 320 3.80 -18.90 0.42
N ARG A 321 2.93 -19.69 -0.23
CA ARG A 321 3.34 -20.83 -1.06
C ARG A 321 3.75 -20.45 -2.47
N ASP A 322 3.07 -19.47 -3.06
CA ASP A 322 3.28 -19.14 -4.47
C ASP A 322 2.95 -17.69 -4.80
N SER A 323 3.74 -17.14 -5.73
CA SER A 323 3.49 -15.88 -6.43
C SER A 323 3.82 -16.08 -7.91
N PRO A 324 3.11 -15.43 -8.85
CA PRO A 324 3.53 -15.42 -10.23
C PRO A 324 4.86 -14.69 -10.33
N ARG A 325 5.80 -15.22 -11.13
CA ARG A 325 7.10 -14.55 -11.39
C ARG A 325 6.94 -13.17 -12.03
N SER A 326 5.76 -12.88 -12.56
CA SER A 326 5.52 -11.76 -13.44
C SER A 326 4.04 -11.41 -13.48
N VAL A 327 3.77 -10.10 -13.50
CA VAL A 327 2.42 -9.56 -13.71
C VAL A 327 2.28 -8.79 -15.01
N LEU A 328 3.35 -8.56 -15.79
CA LEU A 328 3.23 -7.88 -17.09
C LEU A 328 2.29 -8.53 -18.12
N PRO A 329 2.09 -9.86 -18.15
CA PRO A 329 1.05 -10.48 -18.99
C PRO A 329 -0.32 -9.88 -18.74
N ILE A 330 -0.61 -9.62 -17.47
CA ILE A 330 -1.83 -8.98 -17.02
C ILE A 330 -1.88 -7.54 -17.53
N TYR A 331 -0.79 -6.78 -17.42
CA TYR A 331 -0.75 -5.41 -17.94
C TYR A 331 -1.04 -5.37 -19.44
N HIS A 332 -0.45 -6.26 -20.23
CA HIS A 332 -0.77 -6.34 -21.67
C HIS A 332 -2.27 -6.56 -21.91
N GLU A 333 -2.87 -7.48 -21.16
CA GLU A 333 -4.29 -7.79 -21.24
C GLU A 333 -5.18 -6.58 -20.85
N LEU A 334 -4.88 -5.93 -19.74
CA LEU A 334 -5.65 -4.77 -19.25
C LEU A 334 -5.47 -3.53 -20.13
N ILE A 335 -4.27 -3.31 -20.67
CA ILE A 335 -3.98 -2.23 -21.64
C ILE A 335 -4.74 -2.48 -22.94
N ALA A 336 -4.71 -3.71 -23.45
CA ALA A 336 -5.46 -4.08 -24.65
C ALA A 336 -6.98 -3.94 -24.45
N ALA A 337 -7.47 -4.14 -23.23
CA ALA A 337 -8.85 -3.89 -22.84
C ALA A 337 -9.23 -2.40 -22.77
N GLY A 338 -8.26 -1.49 -22.92
CA GLY A 338 -8.49 -0.04 -22.86
C GLY A 338 -8.67 0.49 -21.43
N LEU A 339 -8.27 -0.28 -20.41
CA LEU A 339 -8.30 0.19 -19.03
C LEU A 339 -7.21 1.25 -18.82
N ARG A 340 -7.57 2.32 -18.11
CA ARG A 340 -6.63 3.37 -17.71
C ARG A 340 -5.80 2.88 -16.53
N ILE A 341 -4.50 2.74 -16.75
CA ILE A 341 -3.56 2.20 -15.77
C ILE A 341 -2.54 3.27 -15.42
N TRP A 342 -2.43 3.58 -14.13
CA TRP A 342 -1.36 4.41 -13.60
C TRP A 342 -0.51 3.57 -12.65
N VAL A 343 0.80 3.64 -12.86
CA VAL A 343 1.82 3.10 -11.97
C VAL A 343 2.50 4.28 -11.30
N PHE A 344 2.58 4.27 -9.98
CA PHE A 344 3.33 5.30 -9.27
C PHE A 344 4.34 4.74 -8.28
N SER A 345 5.43 5.47 -8.07
CA SER A 345 6.51 5.10 -7.15
C SER A 345 7.01 6.31 -6.38
N GLY A 346 7.32 6.10 -5.10
CA GLY A 346 8.19 6.99 -4.35
C GLY A 346 9.64 6.85 -4.84
N ASP A 347 10.34 7.96 -5.01
CA ASP A 347 11.74 7.94 -5.49
C ASP A 347 12.77 7.70 -4.39
N THR A 348 12.35 7.48 -3.14
CA THR A 348 13.21 7.11 -2.01
C THR A 348 12.94 5.70 -1.49
N ASP A 349 12.02 4.96 -2.11
CA ASP A 349 11.74 3.55 -1.80
C ASP A 349 12.89 2.66 -2.29
N ALA A 350 13.48 1.86 -1.39
CA ALA A 350 14.48 0.87 -1.74
C ALA A 350 13.94 -0.55 -1.78
N VAL A 351 12.74 -0.82 -1.26
CA VAL A 351 12.08 -2.13 -1.32
C VAL A 351 11.53 -2.35 -2.74
N VAL A 352 10.82 -1.35 -3.28
CA VAL A 352 10.29 -1.38 -4.66
C VAL A 352 10.80 -0.17 -5.44
N PRO A 353 12.11 -0.15 -5.75
CA PRO A 353 12.73 1.06 -6.24
C PRO A 353 12.21 1.44 -7.62
N LEU A 354 12.12 2.76 -7.87
CA LEU A 354 11.73 3.33 -9.15
C LEU A 354 12.48 2.72 -10.34
N THR A 355 13.74 2.34 -10.17
CA THR A 355 14.53 1.67 -11.22
C THR A 355 13.93 0.33 -11.62
N ALA A 356 13.49 -0.48 -10.65
CA ALA A 356 12.83 -1.76 -10.93
C ALA A 356 11.48 -1.52 -11.63
N THR A 357 10.67 -0.57 -11.15
CA THR A 357 9.42 -0.16 -11.81
C THR A 357 9.64 0.25 -13.27
N ARG A 358 10.68 1.04 -13.55
CA ARG A 358 11.02 1.47 -14.92
C ARG A 358 11.39 0.29 -15.81
N TYR A 359 12.21 -0.64 -15.33
CA TYR A 359 12.56 -1.84 -16.10
C TYR A 359 11.33 -2.72 -16.38
N SER A 360 10.43 -2.88 -15.40
CA SER A 360 9.18 -3.61 -15.60
C SER A 360 8.29 -2.95 -16.65
N ILE A 361 8.18 -1.62 -16.66
CA ILE A 361 7.38 -0.90 -17.67
C ILE A 361 8.06 -0.94 -19.04
N ASP A 362 9.38 -0.81 -19.10
CA ASP A 362 10.16 -0.91 -20.35
C ASP A 362 9.98 -2.29 -21.01
N ALA A 363 9.94 -3.36 -20.21
CA ALA A 363 9.69 -4.72 -20.67
C ALA A 363 8.29 -4.93 -21.31
N LEU A 364 7.33 -4.02 -21.11
CA LEU A 364 6.06 -4.05 -21.84
C LEU A 364 6.18 -3.59 -23.30
N GLY A 365 7.29 -2.97 -23.70
CA GLY A 365 7.50 -2.49 -25.07
C GLY A 365 6.47 -1.47 -25.54
N LEU A 366 5.86 -0.71 -24.63
CA LEU A 366 4.83 0.26 -24.97
C LEU A 366 5.44 1.51 -25.64
N PRO A 367 4.84 2.02 -26.73
CA PRO A 367 5.27 3.30 -27.31
C PRO A 367 5.09 4.46 -26.31
N THR A 368 6.11 5.30 -26.18
CA THR A 368 6.01 6.55 -25.41
C THR A 368 5.17 7.56 -26.19
N THR A 369 4.15 8.13 -25.55
CA THR A 369 3.29 9.18 -26.12
C THR A 369 3.65 10.56 -25.58
N VAL A 370 4.09 10.65 -24.33
CA VAL A 370 4.62 11.88 -23.73
C VAL A 370 5.94 11.56 -23.05
N SER A 371 7.01 12.22 -23.49
CA SER A 371 8.36 12.07 -22.92
C SER A 371 8.40 12.48 -21.45
N TRP A 372 9.37 11.93 -20.71
CA TRP A 372 9.59 12.21 -19.30
C TRP A 372 9.59 13.72 -18.98
N TYR A 373 8.68 14.17 -18.11
CA TYR A 373 8.51 15.58 -17.75
C TYR A 373 8.34 15.76 -16.23
N PRO A 374 8.80 16.88 -15.66
CA PRO A 374 8.54 17.22 -14.26
C PRO A 374 7.09 17.71 -14.10
N TRP A 375 6.45 17.32 -13.00
CA TRP A 375 5.15 17.87 -12.61
C TRP A 375 5.25 18.67 -11.31
N TYR A 376 4.33 19.61 -11.10
CA TYR A 376 4.46 20.65 -10.08
C TYR A 376 3.32 20.67 -9.06
N ASP A 377 3.66 20.97 -7.81
CA ASP A 377 2.75 21.39 -6.74
C ASP A 377 3.25 22.72 -6.17
N ALA A 378 2.43 23.77 -6.23
CA ALA A 378 2.75 25.11 -5.73
C ALA A 378 4.15 25.61 -6.17
N MET A 379 4.43 25.54 -7.48
CA MET A 379 5.72 25.91 -8.12
C MET A 379 6.93 25.04 -7.75
N LYS A 380 6.77 24.00 -6.93
CA LYS A 380 7.84 23.05 -6.64
C LYS A 380 7.63 21.78 -7.44
N VAL A 381 8.72 21.17 -7.90
CA VAL A 381 8.66 19.85 -8.53
C VAL A 381 8.13 18.84 -7.51
N GLY A 382 6.94 18.31 -7.79
CA GLY A 382 6.31 17.24 -7.00
C GLY A 382 6.81 15.86 -7.40
N GLY A 383 7.36 15.74 -8.60
CA GLY A 383 7.97 14.52 -9.14
C GLY A 383 8.03 14.59 -10.67
N TRP A 384 7.98 13.43 -11.32
CA TRP A 384 8.02 13.34 -12.77
C TRP A 384 7.00 12.35 -13.30
N SER A 385 6.67 12.46 -14.59
CA SER A 385 5.77 11.54 -15.25
C SER A 385 6.21 11.24 -16.67
N GLN A 386 5.84 10.06 -17.17
CA GLN A 386 5.95 9.66 -18.57
C GLN A 386 4.70 8.89 -18.96
N VAL A 387 4.21 9.16 -20.16
CA VAL A 387 2.98 8.54 -20.66
C VAL A 387 3.34 7.61 -21.80
N TYR A 388 2.85 6.38 -21.71
CA TYR A 388 2.92 5.35 -22.72
C TYR A 388 1.51 5.11 -23.27
N LYS A 389 1.43 4.42 -24.42
CA LYS A 389 0.14 3.98 -24.95
C LYS A 389 -0.53 3.00 -23.98
N GLY A 390 -1.54 3.48 -23.25
CA GLY A 390 -2.35 2.70 -22.30
C GLY A 390 -1.86 2.67 -20.85
N LEU A 391 -0.71 3.29 -20.54
CA LEU A 391 -0.15 3.30 -19.18
C LEU A 391 0.55 4.63 -18.89
N SER A 392 0.41 5.15 -17.67
CA SER A 392 1.19 6.31 -17.21
C SER A 392 2.07 5.92 -16.02
N LEU A 393 3.34 6.31 -16.05
CA LEU A 393 4.25 6.25 -14.92
C LEU A 393 4.30 7.63 -14.25
N VAL A 394 4.17 7.66 -12.93
CA VAL A 394 4.30 8.87 -12.11
C VAL A 394 5.24 8.61 -10.95
N THR A 395 6.15 9.53 -10.67
CA THR A 395 6.99 9.48 -9.48
C THR A 395 6.62 10.61 -8.54
N VAL A 396 6.80 10.36 -7.25
CA VAL A 396 6.56 11.36 -6.21
C VAL A 396 7.85 11.61 -5.46
N ARG A 397 8.32 12.86 -5.55
CA ARG A 397 9.64 13.27 -5.07
C ARG A 397 9.72 13.27 -3.54
N GLY A 398 10.73 12.57 -3.04
CA GLY A 398 11.02 12.37 -1.63
C GLY A 398 9.98 11.52 -0.90
N ALA A 399 9.18 10.73 -1.63
CA ALA A 399 8.29 9.74 -1.04
C ALA A 399 8.97 8.38 -1.00
N GLY A 400 8.75 7.65 0.10
CA GLY A 400 9.10 6.24 0.21
C GLY A 400 8.04 5.32 -0.38
N HIS A 401 8.03 4.08 0.12
CA HIS A 401 7.14 3.00 -0.28
C HIS A 401 5.67 3.42 -0.17
N GLU A 402 5.29 3.93 1.00
CA GLU A 402 3.94 4.45 1.26
C GLU A 402 3.85 5.93 0.85
N VAL A 403 3.66 6.17 -0.43
CA VAL A 403 3.61 7.52 -0.99
C VAL A 403 2.61 8.45 -0.28
N PRO A 404 1.37 8.02 0.06
CA PRO A 404 0.42 8.86 0.79
C PRO A 404 0.84 9.16 2.23
N LEU A 405 1.64 8.30 2.88
CA LEU A 405 2.20 8.59 4.21
C LEU A 405 3.26 9.69 4.12
N HIS A 406 4.22 9.55 3.21
CA HIS A 406 5.37 10.47 3.10
C HIS A 406 5.02 11.82 2.45
N ARG A 407 4.12 11.79 1.47
CA ARG A 407 3.76 12.92 0.61
C ARG A 407 2.25 13.02 0.43
N PRO A 408 1.49 13.23 1.52
CA PRO A 408 0.03 13.13 1.51
C PRO A 408 -0.63 14.11 0.54
N ARG A 409 -0.14 15.35 0.48
CA ARG A 409 -0.65 16.38 -0.45
C ARG A 409 -0.43 15.99 -1.91
N GLN A 410 0.78 15.59 -2.26
CA GLN A 410 1.16 15.17 -3.61
C GLN A 410 0.43 13.89 -4.04
N ALA A 411 0.27 12.94 -3.12
CA ALA A 411 -0.50 11.72 -3.36
C ALA A 411 -1.96 12.03 -3.68
N LEU A 412 -2.58 12.97 -2.96
CA LEU A 412 -3.95 13.41 -3.25
C LEU A 412 -4.06 14.13 -4.60
N ILE A 413 -3.05 14.91 -5.01
CA ILE A 413 -3.00 15.53 -6.34
C ILE A 413 -2.94 14.45 -7.42
N LEU A 414 -2.03 13.48 -7.29
CA LEU A 414 -1.90 12.33 -8.19
C LEU A 414 -3.25 11.61 -8.33
N PHE A 415 -3.88 11.26 -7.20
CA PHE A 415 -5.15 10.55 -7.19
C PHE A 415 -6.28 11.33 -7.89
N LYS A 416 -6.40 12.65 -7.63
CA LYS A 416 -7.39 13.50 -8.30
C LYS A 416 -7.18 13.53 -9.81
N HIS A 417 -5.93 13.63 -10.27
CA HIS A 417 -5.60 13.65 -11.69
C HIS A 417 -5.91 12.31 -12.36
N PHE A 418 -5.59 11.20 -11.69
CA PHE A 418 -5.98 9.86 -12.13
C PHE A 418 -7.49 9.77 -12.33
N LEU A 419 -8.30 10.11 -11.31
CA LEU A 419 -9.77 10.02 -11.39
C LEU A 419 -10.32 10.89 -12.53
N GLN A 420 -9.81 12.11 -12.68
CA GLN A 420 -10.23 13.06 -13.71
C GLN A 420 -9.72 12.71 -15.13
N GLY A 421 -8.76 11.79 -15.25
CA GLY A 421 -8.16 11.44 -16.54
C GLY A 421 -7.30 12.56 -17.12
N LYS A 422 -6.68 13.36 -16.25
CA LYS A 422 -5.80 14.47 -16.64
C LYS A 422 -4.34 14.07 -16.46
N PRO A 423 -3.43 14.59 -17.30
CA PRO A 423 -1.99 14.47 -17.05
C PRO A 423 -1.60 15.17 -15.74
N MET A 424 -0.44 14.86 -15.19
CA MET A 424 0.05 15.53 -13.98
C MET A 424 0.28 17.03 -14.25
N PRO A 425 0.15 17.92 -13.23
CA PRO A 425 0.20 19.36 -13.45
C PRO A 425 1.53 19.86 -14.01
N ASP A 426 1.48 20.67 -15.06
CA ASP A 426 2.63 21.42 -15.58
C ASP A 426 3.03 22.59 -14.66
N ALA A 427 4.16 23.22 -14.97
CA ALA A 427 4.58 24.44 -14.29
C ALA A 427 3.49 25.52 -14.43
N PRO A 428 3.09 26.20 -13.34
CA PRO A 428 2.14 27.30 -13.47
C PRO A 428 2.72 28.37 -14.39
N THR A 429 1.95 28.80 -15.39
CA THR A 429 2.32 29.92 -16.24
C THR A 429 2.49 31.15 -15.35
N LYS A 430 3.68 31.78 -15.39
CA LYS A 430 3.83 33.12 -14.80
C LYS A 430 2.85 34.00 -15.53
N VAL A 431 1.81 34.49 -14.85
CA VAL A 431 1.03 35.62 -15.35
C VAL A 431 2.05 36.73 -15.55
N GLN A 432 2.36 37.02 -16.82
CA GLN A 432 3.08 38.24 -17.14
C GLN A 432 2.12 39.35 -16.75
N ASN A 433 2.40 40.02 -15.62
CA ASN A 433 1.79 41.30 -15.36
C ASN A 433 2.21 42.20 -16.52
N GLU A 434 1.29 42.44 -17.45
CA GLU A 434 1.40 43.53 -18.41
C GLU A 434 1.60 44.81 -17.60
N ALA A 435 2.72 45.49 -17.88
CA ALA A 435 3.18 46.69 -17.20
C ALA A 435 2.37 47.92 -17.61
#